data_AF-A0A2P4R6S9-F1
#
_entry.id   AF-A0A2P4R6S9-F1
#
_cell.length_a   1.000
_cell.length_b   1.000
_cell.length_c   1.000
_cell.angle_alpha   90.00
_cell.angle_beta   90.00
_cell.angle_gamma   90.00
#
_symmetry.space_group_name_H-M   'P 1'
#
loop_
_entity.id
_entity.type
_entity.pdbx_description
1 polymer ?
#
loop_
_entity_poly.entity_id
_entity_poly.type
_entity_poly.pdbx_seq_one_letter_code
_entity_poly.pdbx_strand_id
1 'polypeptide(L)'
;MVNTILKEADLFCPNSVRINFTIYLKSMFIFLSSAIICLILTSMVQNIEELIFLRFVLGISDAALIPSIQILTVQNVPQTIFGRIFSYNQSAQSFGNVLGPMFAAWIATLAGYKSIFMFSAVLEILALSLWINYLKSQKNK
;
A
#
# COMPACT_ATOMS: atom_id res chain seq x y z
N MET A 1 1.92 2.32 33.74
CA MET A 1 3.03 3.21 33.34
C MET A 1 2.96 3.55 31.84
N VAL A 2 3.04 2.58 30.93
CA VAL A 2 2.91 2.82 29.46
C VAL A 2 1.56 3.45 29.06
N ASN A 3 0.45 2.92 29.55
CA ASN A 3 -0.89 3.46 29.25
C ASN A 3 -1.15 4.85 29.85
N THR A 4 -0.35 5.30 30.82
CA THR A 4 -0.45 6.64 31.41
C THR A 4 0.28 7.66 30.53
N ILE A 5 1.46 7.28 30.00
CA ILE A 5 2.24 8.08 29.05
C ILE A 5 1.52 8.22 27.70
N LEU A 6 0.85 7.16 27.22
CA LEU A 6 0.02 7.22 26.01
C LEU A 6 -1.19 8.15 26.16
N LYS A 7 -1.79 8.18 27.35
CA LYS A 7 -2.95 9.02 27.65
C LYS A 7 -2.59 10.51 27.80
N GLU A 8 -1.37 10.82 28.24
CA GLU A 8 -0.82 12.20 28.25
C GLU A 8 -0.37 12.66 26.85
N ALA A 9 0.14 11.75 26.00
CA ALA A 9 0.51 12.04 24.62
C ALA A 9 -0.70 12.34 23.72
N ASP A 10 -1.82 11.62 23.88
CA ASP A 10 -3.07 11.90 23.16
C ASP A 10 -3.71 13.23 23.60
N LEU A 11 -3.48 13.68 24.84
CA LEU A 11 -3.99 14.95 25.38
C LEU A 11 -3.26 16.18 24.79
N PHE A 12 -2.01 16.03 24.36
CA PHE A 12 -1.17 17.12 23.86
C PHE A 12 -1.27 17.33 22.33
N CYS A 13 -1.87 16.40 21.57
CA CYS A 13 -1.87 16.42 20.10
C CYS A 13 -3.18 15.97 19.39
N PRO A 14 -4.39 16.36 19.82
CA PRO A 14 -5.61 15.95 19.12
C PRO A 14 -5.67 16.48 17.67
N ASN A 15 -5.02 17.61 17.38
CA ASN A 15 -4.98 18.18 16.02
C ASN A 15 -3.83 17.61 15.18
N SER A 16 -2.65 17.35 15.76
CA SER A 16 -1.50 16.77 15.04
C SER A 16 -1.76 15.33 14.59
N VAL A 17 -2.52 14.54 15.36
CA VAL A 17 -2.89 13.16 14.98
C VAL A 17 -3.87 13.13 13.80
N ARG A 18 -4.89 14.02 13.77
CA ARG A 18 -5.83 14.12 12.62
C ARG A 18 -5.22 14.72 11.36
N ILE A 19 -4.33 15.70 11.50
CA ILE A 19 -3.61 16.30 10.37
C ILE A 19 -2.69 15.25 9.72
N ASN A 20 -1.93 14.51 10.54
CA ASN A 20 -1.10 13.40 10.07
C ASN A 20 -1.92 12.28 9.42
N PHE A 21 -3.07 11.91 9.99
CA PHE A 21 -3.94 10.87 9.42
C PHE A 21 -4.42 11.19 7.99
N THR A 22 -4.86 12.42 7.75
CA THR A 22 -5.30 12.86 6.41
C THR A 22 -4.15 12.91 5.42
N ILE A 23 -2.96 13.29 5.89
CA ILE A 23 -1.72 13.26 5.09
C ILE A 23 -1.41 11.82 4.68
N TYR A 24 -1.44 10.84 5.58
CA TYR A 24 -1.18 9.44 5.23
C TYR A 24 -2.22 8.87 4.25
N LEU A 25 -3.50 9.20 4.40
CA LEU A 25 -4.54 8.79 3.45
C LEU A 25 -4.30 9.35 2.05
N LYS A 26 -3.89 10.62 1.94
CA LYS A 26 -3.55 11.25 0.65
C LYS A 26 -2.25 10.69 0.06
N SER A 27 -1.22 10.50 0.89
CA SER A 27 0.05 9.90 0.46
C SER A 27 -0.15 8.50 -0.11
N MET A 28 -0.99 7.67 0.52
CA MET A 28 -1.27 6.32 0.01
C MET A 28 -1.95 6.36 -1.38
N PHE A 29 -2.86 7.31 -1.62
CA PHE A 29 -3.46 7.51 -2.93
C PHE A 29 -2.44 7.94 -3.99
N ILE A 30 -1.51 8.83 -3.62
CA ILE A 30 -0.43 9.31 -4.51
C ILE A 30 0.52 8.15 -4.87
N PHE A 31 0.95 7.36 -3.89
CA PHE A 31 1.87 6.24 -4.12
C PHE A 31 1.23 5.13 -4.96
N LEU A 32 -0.02 4.75 -4.69
CA LEU A 32 -0.76 3.79 -5.51
C LEU A 32 -0.94 4.29 -6.95
N SER A 33 -1.28 5.57 -7.14
CA SER A 33 -1.44 6.14 -8.48
C SER A 33 -0.11 6.17 -9.24
N SER A 34 0.98 6.54 -8.56
CA SER A 34 2.33 6.53 -9.12
C SER A 34 2.77 5.11 -9.53
N ALA A 35 2.50 4.12 -8.69
CA ALA A 35 2.83 2.72 -8.96
C ALA A 35 2.09 2.18 -10.20
N ILE A 36 0.79 2.47 -10.33
CA ILE A 36 -0.01 2.08 -11.50
C ILE A 36 0.57 2.68 -12.78
N ILE A 37 0.91 3.97 -12.77
CA ILE A 37 1.50 4.65 -13.92
C ILE A 37 2.84 4.00 -14.28
N CYS A 38 3.69 3.74 -13.29
CA CYS A 38 4.99 3.08 -13.52
C CYS A 38 4.84 1.68 -14.10
N LEU A 39 3.87 0.88 -13.62
CA LEU A 39 3.63 -0.47 -14.13
C LEU A 39 3.13 -0.47 -15.58
N ILE A 40 2.24 0.46 -15.93
CA ILE A 40 1.76 0.60 -17.32
C ILE A 40 2.91 1.01 -18.24
N LEU A 41 3.73 2.00 -17.85
CA LEU A 41 4.91 2.41 -18.61
C LEU A 41 5.90 1.25 -18.77
N THR A 42 6.10 0.47 -17.70
CA THR A 42 7.00 -0.69 -17.71
C THR A 42 6.53 -1.76 -18.69
N SER A 43 5.22 -1.94 -18.87
CA SER A 43 4.66 -2.90 -19.84
C SER A 43 4.97 -2.53 -21.30
N MET A 44 5.19 -1.24 -21.59
CA MET A 44 5.48 -0.75 -22.94
C MET A 44 6.98 -0.65 -23.24
N VAL A 45 7.82 -0.76 -22.20
CA VAL A 45 9.26 -0.59 -22.28
C VAL A 45 9.93 -1.69 -23.11
N GLN A 46 10.95 -1.31 -23.87
CA GLN A 46 11.75 -2.23 -24.70
C GLN A 46 13.24 -2.24 -24.31
N ASN A 47 13.70 -1.23 -23.56
CA ASN A 47 15.09 -1.05 -23.15
C ASN A 47 15.29 -1.39 -21.67
N ILE A 48 16.44 -2.00 -21.34
CA ILE A 48 16.79 -2.40 -19.96
C ILE A 48 17.03 -1.19 -19.06
N GLU A 49 17.67 -0.14 -19.57
CA GLU A 49 17.95 1.09 -18.81
C GLU A 49 16.67 1.77 -18.31
N GLU A 50 15.67 1.88 -19.19
CA GLU A 50 14.37 2.48 -18.87
C GLU A 50 13.58 1.61 -17.87
N LEU A 51 13.69 0.28 -18.00
CA LEU A 51 13.13 -0.66 -17.04
C LEU A 51 13.72 -0.48 -15.64
N ILE A 52 15.04 -0.31 -15.52
CA ILE A 52 15.73 -0.11 -14.23
C ILE A 52 15.25 1.19 -13.58
N PHE A 53 15.18 2.27 -14.36
CA PHE A 53 14.71 3.56 -13.86
C PHE A 53 13.26 3.48 -13.34
N LEU A 54 12.35 2.87 -14.11
CA LEU A 54 10.95 2.71 -13.69
C LEU A 54 10.82 1.83 -12.44
N ARG A 55 11.63 0.76 -12.33
CA ARG A 55 11.66 -0.11 -11.14
C ARG A 55 12.19 0.62 -9.91
N PHE A 56 13.14 1.52 -10.07
CA PHE A 56 13.62 2.35 -8.98
C PHE A 56 12.52 3.29 -8.45
N VAL A 57 11.78 3.95 -9.34
CA VAL A 57 10.64 4.81 -8.96
C VAL A 57 9.52 4.01 -8.28
N LEU A 58 9.21 2.82 -8.80
CA LEU A 58 8.25 1.91 -8.18
C LEU A 58 8.71 1.52 -6.76
N GLY A 59 9.98 1.17 -6.59
CA GLY A 59 10.55 0.81 -5.30
C GLY A 59 10.50 1.94 -4.25
N ILE A 60 10.69 3.20 -4.66
CA ILE A 60 10.50 4.36 -3.78
C ILE A 60 9.04 4.46 -3.31
N SER A 61 8.10 4.21 -4.22
CA SER A 61 6.67 4.24 -3.93
C SER A 61 6.30 3.17 -2.90
N ASP A 62 6.80 1.94 -3.08
CA ASP A 62 6.59 0.83 -2.14
C ASP A 62 7.21 1.09 -0.76
N ALA A 63 8.43 1.63 -0.73
CA ALA A 63 9.13 1.96 0.51
C ALA A 63 8.38 3.00 1.37
N ALA A 64 7.67 3.94 0.73
CA ALA A 64 6.86 4.94 1.41
C ALA A 64 5.45 4.43 1.78
N LEU A 65 4.93 3.44 1.07
CA LEU A 65 3.59 2.90 1.24
C LEU A 65 3.45 2.02 2.49
N ILE A 66 4.40 1.12 2.73
CA ILE A 66 4.39 0.21 3.89
C ILE A 66 4.31 0.95 5.25
N PRO A 67 5.18 1.93 5.56
CA PRO A 67 5.10 2.65 6.84
C PRO A 67 3.82 3.48 6.96
N SER A 68 3.30 4.02 5.85
CA SER A 68 2.03 4.73 5.82
C SER A 68 0.87 3.83 6.26
N ILE A 69 0.82 2.58 5.77
CA ILE A 69 -0.19 1.58 6.17
C ILE A 69 -0.03 1.20 7.65
N GLN A 70 1.20 1.00 8.12
CA GLN A 70 1.47 0.63 9.51
C GLN A 70 1.00 1.73 10.47
N ILE A 71 1.28 3.00 10.17
CA ILE A 71 0.85 4.14 10.98
C ILE A 71 -0.68 4.27 10.99
N LEU A 72 -1.33 4.12 9.82
CA LEU A 72 -2.79 4.13 9.72
C LEU A 72 -3.44 2.99 10.52
N THR A 73 -2.78 1.83 10.59
CA THR A 73 -3.24 0.70 11.40
C THR A 73 -3.13 1.02 12.88
N VAL A 74 -1.99 1.56 13.34
CA VAL A 74 -1.80 1.97 14.75
C VAL A 74 -2.80 3.04 15.17
N GLN A 75 -3.12 3.99 14.29
CA GLN A 75 -4.02 5.11 14.61
C GLN A 75 -5.50 4.71 14.63
N ASN A 76 -5.92 3.76 13.80
CA ASN A 76 -7.34 3.35 13.73
C ASN A 76 -7.70 2.19 14.66
N VAL A 77 -6.71 1.43 15.15
CA VAL A 77 -6.94 0.19 15.89
C VAL A 77 -6.76 0.40 17.38
N PRO A 78 -7.73 0.02 18.23
CA PRO A 78 -7.55 0.07 19.67
C PRO A 78 -6.47 -0.90 20.15
N GLN A 79 -5.67 -0.45 21.12
CA GLN A 79 -4.48 -1.17 21.63
C GLN A 79 -4.77 -2.60 22.11
N THR A 80 -6.01 -2.88 22.55
CA THR A 80 -6.45 -4.20 23.01
C THR A 80 -6.49 -5.27 21.91
N ILE A 81 -6.68 -4.88 20.65
CA ILE A 81 -6.75 -5.80 19.51
C ILE A 81 -5.63 -5.56 18.47
N PHE A 82 -4.75 -4.59 18.73
CA PHE A 82 -3.68 -4.19 17.82
C PHE A 82 -2.83 -5.37 17.35
N GLY A 83 -2.39 -6.23 18.27
CA GLY A 83 -1.59 -7.41 17.94
C GLY A 83 -2.26 -8.36 16.95
N ARG A 84 -3.59 -8.55 17.04
CA ARG A 84 -4.35 -9.41 16.10
C ARG A 84 -4.47 -8.77 14.72
N ILE A 85 -4.76 -7.47 14.66
CA ILE A 85 -4.91 -6.77 13.37
C ILE A 85 -3.56 -6.65 12.67
N PHE A 86 -2.49 -6.37 13.42
CA PHE A 86 -1.14 -6.37 12.89
C PHE A 86 -0.72 -7.76 12.36
N SER A 87 -1.05 -8.84 13.08
CA SER A 87 -0.77 -10.19 12.58
C SER A 87 -1.54 -10.51 11.30
N TYR A 88 -2.80 -10.08 11.17
CA TYR A 88 -3.56 -10.24 9.92
C TYR A 88 -2.92 -9.48 8.75
N ASN A 89 -2.47 -8.24 8.99
CA ASN A 89 -1.76 -7.46 7.97
C ASN A 89 -0.49 -8.19 7.51
N GLN A 90 0.29 -8.71 8.46
CA GLN A 90 1.51 -9.44 8.12
C GLN A 90 1.22 -10.75 7.38
N SER A 91 0.17 -11.49 7.77
CA SER A 91 -0.26 -12.68 7.02
C SER A 91 -0.67 -12.34 5.58
N ALA A 92 -1.39 -11.23 5.37
CA ALA A 92 -1.78 -10.78 4.03
C ALA A 92 -0.55 -10.44 3.16
N GLN A 93 0.46 -9.78 3.72
CA GLN A 93 1.72 -9.50 3.02
C GLN A 93 2.46 -10.79 2.65
N SER A 94 2.59 -11.74 3.59
CA SER A 94 3.22 -13.04 3.31
C SER A 94 2.46 -13.81 2.22
N PHE A 95 1.13 -13.74 2.22
CA PHE A 95 0.30 -14.34 1.18
C PHE A 95 0.56 -13.71 -0.20
N GLY A 96 0.66 -12.38 -0.26
CA GLY A 96 1.04 -11.66 -1.49
C GLY A 96 2.43 -12.04 -2.00
N ASN A 97 3.41 -12.20 -1.11
CA ASN A 97 4.78 -12.59 -1.47
C ASN A 97 4.88 -14.00 -2.06
N VAL A 98 3.93 -14.89 -1.72
CA VAL A 98 3.84 -16.23 -2.29
C VAL A 98 3.04 -16.21 -3.59
N LEU A 99 1.85 -15.61 -3.57
CA LEU A 99 0.97 -15.59 -4.74
C LEU A 99 1.53 -14.78 -5.91
N GLY A 100 2.23 -13.67 -5.64
CA GLY A 100 2.77 -12.78 -6.67
C GLY A 100 3.68 -13.52 -7.67
N PRO A 101 4.78 -14.16 -7.21
CA PRO A 101 5.65 -14.96 -8.08
C PRO A 101 4.93 -16.15 -8.73
N MET A 102 4.01 -16.80 -8.02
CA MET A 102 3.24 -17.93 -8.58
C MET A 102 2.40 -17.49 -9.79
N PHE A 103 1.61 -16.41 -9.66
CA PHE A 103 0.84 -15.87 -10.77
C PHE A 103 1.74 -15.29 -11.86
N ALA A 104 2.82 -14.60 -11.49
CA ALA A 104 3.78 -14.07 -12.45
C ALA A 104 4.40 -15.17 -13.33
N ALA A 105 4.83 -16.29 -12.74
CA ALA A 105 5.40 -17.43 -13.47
C ALA A 105 4.36 -18.10 -14.39
N TRP A 106 3.12 -18.25 -13.90
CA TRP A 106 2.04 -18.84 -14.69
C TRP A 106 1.69 -17.96 -15.90
N ILE A 107 1.54 -16.66 -15.70
CA ILE A 107 1.25 -15.68 -16.76
C ILE A 107 2.43 -15.56 -17.74
N ALA A 108 3.66 -15.58 -17.24
CA ALA A 108 4.86 -15.53 -18.08
C ALA A 108 4.88 -16.66 -19.11
N THR A 109 4.42 -17.84 -18.72
CA THR A 109 4.42 -19.04 -19.57
C THR A 109 3.33 -18.97 -20.65
N LEU A 110 2.17 -18.39 -20.36
CA LEU A 110 1.04 -18.32 -21.30
C LEU A 110 1.09 -17.11 -22.22
N ALA A 111 1.43 -15.94 -21.69
CA ALA A 111 1.25 -14.65 -22.37
C ALA A 111 2.53 -13.79 -22.40
N GLY A 112 3.69 -14.35 -22.00
CA GLY A 112 4.98 -13.67 -22.00
C GLY A 112 5.16 -12.63 -20.89
N TYR A 113 6.36 -12.04 -20.82
CA TYR A 113 6.78 -11.17 -19.72
C TYR A 113 6.05 -9.83 -19.65
N LYS A 114 5.63 -9.26 -20.79
CA LYS A 114 4.91 -7.97 -20.81
C LYS A 114 3.57 -8.07 -20.07
N SER A 115 2.88 -9.19 -20.23
CA SER A 115 1.57 -9.46 -19.63
C SER A 115 1.61 -9.51 -18.11
N ILE A 116 2.77 -9.82 -17.51
CA ILE A 116 2.96 -9.81 -16.05
C ILE A 116 2.77 -8.40 -15.49
N PHE A 117 3.38 -7.40 -16.14
CA PHE A 117 3.29 -6.01 -15.70
C PHE A 117 1.87 -5.45 -15.85
N MET A 118 1.21 -5.80 -16.94
CA MET A 118 -0.18 -5.40 -17.18
C MET A 118 -1.13 -6.04 -16.16
N PHE A 119 -0.91 -7.31 -15.81
CA PHE A 119 -1.66 -7.99 -14.75
C PHE A 119 -1.45 -7.34 -13.38
N SER A 120 -0.20 -7.02 -13.01
CA SER A 120 0.09 -6.30 -11.78
C SER A 120 -0.58 -4.92 -11.72
N ALA A 121 -0.60 -4.18 -12.84
CA ALA A 121 -1.28 -2.89 -12.92
C ALA A 121 -2.79 -3.03 -12.67
N VAL A 122 -3.44 -4.07 -13.20
CA VAL A 122 -4.86 -4.35 -12.94
C VAL A 122 -5.11 -4.65 -11.46
N LEU A 123 -4.25 -5.43 -10.81
CA LEU A 123 -4.36 -5.69 -9.37
C LEU A 123 -4.22 -4.41 -8.53
N GLU A 124 -3.30 -3.52 -8.88
CA GLU A 124 -3.16 -2.23 -8.20
C GLU A 124 -4.36 -1.30 -8.43
N ILE A 125 -4.93 -1.27 -9.64
CA ILE A 125 -6.16 -0.52 -9.93
C ILE A 125 -7.32 -1.02 -9.07
N LEU A 126 -7.45 -2.35 -8.90
CA LEU A 126 -8.45 -2.93 -8.00
C LEU A 126 -8.20 -2.52 -6.54
N ALA A 127 -6.95 -2.54 -6.08
CA ALA A 127 -6.59 -2.09 -4.73
C ALA A 127 -6.93 -0.61 -4.51
N LEU A 128 -6.60 0.26 -5.47
CA LEU A 128 -6.94 1.68 -5.43
C LEU A 128 -8.47 1.90 -5.42
N SER A 129 -9.21 1.12 -6.19
CA SER A 129 -10.68 1.19 -6.23
C SER A 129 -11.31 0.80 -4.90
N LEU A 130 -10.83 -0.28 -4.28
CA LEU A 130 -11.25 -0.69 -2.93
C LEU A 130 -10.94 0.39 -1.89
N TRP A 131 -9.77 1.02 -1.99
CA TRP A 131 -9.36 2.11 -1.11
C TRP A 131 -10.29 3.34 -1.22
N ILE A 132 -10.62 3.76 -2.44
CA ILE A 132 -11.56 4.87 -2.68
C ILE A 132 -12.93 4.56 -2.08
N ASN A 133 -13.43 3.34 -2.28
CA ASN A 133 -14.71 2.90 -1.71
C ASN A 133 -14.68 2.91 -0.18
N TYR A 134 -13.58 2.49 0.43
CA TYR A 134 -13.38 2.56 1.87
C TYR A 134 -13.43 4.01 2.39
N LEU A 135 -12.73 4.94 1.72
CA LEU A 135 -12.77 6.36 2.07
C LEU A 135 -14.18 6.97 1.95
N LYS A 136 -14.91 6.60 0.90
CA LYS A 136 -16.29 7.04 0.70
C LYS A 136 -17.21 6.51 1.81
N SER A 137 -17.00 5.27 2.24
CA SER A 137 -17.75 4.67 3.34
C SER A 137 -17.46 5.32 4.69
N GLN A 138 -16.24 5.80 4.93
CA GLN A 138 -15.90 6.55 6.15
C GLN A 138 -16.53 7.94 6.17
N LYS A 139 -16.65 8.61 5.01
CA LYS A 139 -17.26 9.94 4.90
C LYS A 139 -18.79 9.93 5.06
N ASN A 140 -19.42 8.78 4.83
CA ASN A 140 -20.88 8.59 4.93
C ASN A 140 -21.36 8.11 6.32
N LYS A 141 -20.44 7.91 7.27
CA LYS A 141 -20.76 7.65 8.68
C LYS A 141 -20.53 8.91 9.51
#